data_AF-A0A924YKK6-F1
#
_entry.id   AF-A0A924YKK6-F1
#
_cell.length_a   1.000
_cell.length_b   1.000
_cell.length_c   1.000
_cell.angle_alpha   90.00
_cell.angle_beta   90.00
_cell.angle_gamma   90.00
#
_symmetry.space_group_name_H-M   'P 1'
#
loop_
_entity.id
_entity.type
_entity.pdbx_description
1 polymer ?
#
loop_
_entity_poly.entity_id
_entity_poly.type
_entity_poly.pdbx_seq_one_letter_code
_entity_poly.pdbx_strand_id
1 'polypeptide(L)'
;MVTPIVNERGHKLIYFLLLIGVLIAPTAATVAFAWLFPDPAASLSDYVPLSSDEVLFWHQIDTFREVGFNGGYYSINEVPAAAAFSHFYTKGPLFPALYGTAARLTGWQLDTGVTFNLIVVTLALAIFIAITRPNHAQLIALGLVIVTFWPLMSTIPLIMQEAFQSALALILAAIFYRILNRAEPLSPIALVTVTAFILLASLVRGVTWAMLFA
;
A
#
# COMPACT_ATOMS: atom_id res chain seq x y z
N MET A 1 -47.55 -18.82 -8.99
CA MET A 1 -46.47 -17.90 -8.55
C MET A 1 -45.36 -17.97 -9.58
N VAL A 2 -45.20 -16.91 -10.38
CA VAL A 2 -44.08 -16.81 -11.33
C VAL A 2 -42.92 -16.21 -10.54
N THR A 3 -41.89 -16.99 -10.26
CA THR A 3 -40.63 -16.46 -9.74
C THR A 3 -40.06 -15.53 -10.82
N PRO A 4 -39.79 -14.25 -10.51
CA PRO A 4 -39.18 -13.36 -11.48
C PRO A 4 -37.82 -13.93 -11.87
N ILE A 5 -37.60 -14.14 -13.16
CA ILE A 5 -36.31 -14.53 -13.71
C ILE A 5 -35.37 -13.35 -13.48
N VAL A 6 -34.66 -13.36 -12.35
CA VAL A 6 -33.60 -12.39 -12.06
C VAL A 6 -32.54 -12.57 -13.14
N ASN A 7 -32.28 -11.52 -13.91
CA ASN A 7 -31.29 -11.54 -15.00
C ASN A 7 -29.88 -11.66 -14.41
N GLU A 8 -29.43 -12.89 -14.17
CA GLU A 8 -28.12 -13.18 -13.57
C GLU A 8 -26.94 -12.54 -14.33
N ARG A 9 -27.06 -12.36 -15.65
CA ARG A 9 -26.03 -11.71 -16.47
C ARG A 9 -25.89 -10.23 -16.11
N GLY A 10 -27.01 -9.53 -15.92
CA GLY A 10 -27.01 -8.12 -15.52
C GLY A 10 -26.35 -7.90 -14.16
N HIS A 11 -26.66 -8.74 -13.18
CA HIS A 11 -26.06 -8.64 -11.84
C HIS A 11 -24.55 -8.88 -11.84
N LYS A 12 -24.07 -9.84 -12.62
CA LYS A 12 -22.63 -10.14 -12.77
C LYS A 12 -21.88 -9.01 -13.47
N LEU A 13 -22.46 -8.41 -14.51
CA LEU A 13 -21.86 -7.26 -15.20
C LEU A 13 -21.74 -6.05 -14.27
N ILE A 14 -22.80 -5.69 -13.55
CA ILE A 14 -22.77 -4.57 -12.60
C ILE A 14 -21.72 -4.81 -11.52
N TYR A 15 -21.65 -6.02 -10.98
CA TYR A 15 -20.63 -6.38 -9.99
C TYR A 15 -19.21 -6.17 -10.53
N PHE A 16 -18.95 -6.65 -11.75
CA PHE A 16 -17.67 -6.49 -12.41
C PHE A 16 -17.31 -5.02 -12.62
N LEU A 17 -18.26 -4.20 -13.09
CA LEU A 17 -18.04 -2.76 -13.26
C LEU A 17 -17.73 -2.05 -11.93
N LEU A 18 -18.45 -2.40 -10.86
CA LEU A 18 -18.16 -1.86 -9.52
C LEU A 18 -16.77 -2.27 -9.04
N LEU A 19 -16.39 -3.53 -9.23
CA LEU A 19 -15.06 -4.03 -8.87
C LEU A 19 -13.96 -3.24 -9.60
N ILE A 20 -14.09 -3.08 -10.92
CA ILE A 20 -13.15 -2.29 -11.71
C ILE A 20 -13.12 -0.82 -11.24
N GLY A 21 -14.29 -0.23 -10.98
CA GLY A 21 -14.39 1.13 -10.46
C GLY A 21 -13.64 1.32 -9.14
N VAL A 22 -13.80 0.39 -8.19
CA VAL A 22 -13.10 0.42 -6.90
C VAL A 22 -11.59 0.24 -7.08
N LEU A 23 -11.14 -0.65 -7.97
CA LEU A 23 -9.71 -0.89 -8.20
C LEU A 23 -9.01 0.26 -8.93
N ILE A 24 -9.72 0.99 -9.79
CA ILE A 24 -9.20 2.16 -10.50
C ILE A 24 -9.28 3.42 -9.63
N ALA A 25 -10.12 3.44 -8.60
CA ALA A 25 -10.35 4.60 -7.76
C ALA A 25 -9.06 5.25 -7.19
N PRO A 26 -8.07 4.50 -6.65
CA PRO A 26 -6.81 5.11 -6.21
C PRO A 26 -6.08 5.83 -7.34
N THR A 27 -5.95 5.20 -8.52
CA THR A 27 -5.30 5.79 -9.69
C THR A 27 -6.05 7.02 -10.19
N ALA A 28 -7.37 6.94 -10.33
CA ALA A 28 -8.19 8.06 -10.76
C ALA A 28 -8.08 9.24 -9.79
N ALA A 29 -8.08 8.97 -8.48
CA ALA A 29 -7.91 9.99 -7.45
C ALA A 29 -6.52 10.61 -7.47
N THR A 30 -5.45 9.81 -7.64
CA THR A 30 -4.08 10.33 -7.77
C THR A 30 -3.91 11.22 -9.00
N VAL A 31 -4.46 10.81 -10.15
CA VAL A 31 -4.46 11.63 -11.37
C VAL A 31 -5.27 12.90 -11.15
N ALA A 32 -6.49 12.80 -10.59
CA ALA A 32 -7.31 13.98 -10.29
C ALA A 32 -6.61 14.93 -9.32
N PHE A 33 -5.91 14.41 -8.31
CA PHE A 33 -5.12 15.21 -7.38
C PHE A 33 -4.01 15.95 -8.13
N ALA A 34 -3.21 15.28 -8.96
CA ALA A 34 -2.17 15.92 -9.78
C ALA A 34 -2.73 17.04 -10.68
N TRP A 35 -3.90 16.83 -11.30
CA TRP A 35 -4.59 17.83 -12.12
C TRP A 35 -5.11 19.05 -11.35
N LEU A 36 -5.34 18.93 -10.04
CA LEU A 36 -5.78 20.05 -9.20
C LEU A 36 -4.62 20.97 -8.78
N PHE A 37 -3.37 20.57 -8.99
CA PHE A 37 -2.20 21.42 -8.75
C PHE A 37 -1.85 22.26 -9.98
N PRO A 38 -1.29 23.46 -9.79
CA PRO A 38 -1.44 24.59 -10.72
C PRO A 38 -0.72 24.49 -12.08
N ASP A 39 -0.05 23.38 -12.39
CA ASP A 39 0.55 23.17 -13.71
C ASP A 39 -0.25 22.11 -14.49
N PRO A 40 -1.19 22.53 -15.37
CA PRO A 40 -1.97 21.63 -16.20
C PRO A 40 -1.13 20.88 -17.26
N ALA A 41 0.16 21.20 -17.42
CA ALA A 41 1.11 20.44 -18.22
C ALA A 41 1.89 19.39 -17.40
N ALA A 42 1.83 19.44 -16.06
CA ALA A 42 2.53 18.49 -15.22
C ALA A 42 1.94 17.10 -15.35
N SER A 43 2.77 16.18 -15.81
CA SER A 43 2.50 14.75 -15.88
C SER A 43 3.09 14.04 -14.67
N LEU A 44 2.73 12.76 -14.46
CA LEU A 44 3.37 11.96 -13.42
C LEU A 44 4.90 11.89 -13.61
N SER A 45 5.38 11.94 -14.85
CA SER A 45 6.82 11.96 -15.16
C SER A 45 7.54 13.26 -14.77
N ASP A 46 6.80 14.34 -14.50
CA ASP A 46 7.36 15.59 -13.98
C ASP A 46 7.41 15.61 -12.45
N TYR A 47 7.05 14.50 -11.80
CA TYR A 47 7.10 14.37 -10.35
C TYR A 47 8.52 14.63 -9.83
N VAL A 48 8.59 15.45 -8.78
CA VAL A 48 9.78 15.67 -7.98
C VAL A 48 9.40 15.50 -6.50
N PRO A 49 10.28 14.91 -5.67
CA PRO A 49 10.09 14.88 -4.23
C PRO A 49 9.85 16.30 -3.67
N LEU A 50 8.78 16.50 -2.90
CA LEU A 50 8.36 17.82 -2.43
C LEU A 50 8.86 18.15 -1.02
N SER A 51 9.30 17.14 -0.27
CA SER A 51 9.75 17.27 1.12
C SER A 51 11.09 16.58 1.35
N SER A 52 11.79 16.98 2.42
CA SER A 52 13.04 16.33 2.84
C SER A 52 12.85 14.83 3.10
N ASP A 53 11.70 14.44 3.62
CA ASP A 53 11.38 13.03 3.90
C ASP A 53 11.23 12.23 2.60
N GLU A 54 10.58 12.79 1.58
CA GLU A 54 10.48 12.14 0.27
C GLU A 54 11.83 12.03 -0.42
N VAL A 55 12.65 13.08 -0.38
CA VAL A 55 14.03 13.02 -0.91
C VAL A 55 14.82 11.92 -0.23
N LEU A 56 14.70 11.82 1.10
CA LEU A 56 15.37 10.80 1.90
C LEU A 56 14.93 9.39 1.51
N PHE A 57 13.61 9.14 1.43
CA PHE A 57 13.09 7.83 1.02
C PHE A 57 13.49 7.48 -0.42
N TRP A 58 13.37 8.43 -1.35
CA TRP A 58 13.76 8.23 -2.74
C TRP A 58 15.23 7.84 -2.85
N HIS A 59 16.12 8.58 -2.18
CA HIS A 59 17.56 8.33 -2.23
C HIS A 59 17.94 7.04 -1.50
N GLN A 60 17.26 6.70 -0.39
CA GLN A 60 17.48 5.45 0.33
C GLN A 60 17.07 4.22 -0.47
N ILE A 61 15.96 4.31 -1.20
CA ILE A 61 15.54 3.28 -2.14
C ILE A 61 16.57 3.13 -3.26
N ASP A 62 17.05 4.23 -3.84
CA ASP A 62 18.07 4.22 -4.90
C ASP A 62 19.39 3.62 -4.42
N THR A 63 19.83 3.96 -3.20
CA THR A 63 21.01 3.37 -2.59
C THR A 63 20.85 1.86 -2.41
N PHE A 64 19.68 1.39 -1.95
CA PHE A 64 19.44 -0.04 -1.85
C PHE A 64 19.42 -0.70 -3.24
N ARG A 65 18.83 -0.04 -4.24
CA ARG A 65 18.85 -0.51 -5.63
C ARG A 65 20.30 -0.72 -6.09
N GLU A 66 21.19 0.23 -5.87
CA GLU A 66 22.59 0.13 -6.31
C GLU A 66 23.40 -0.90 -5.52
N VAL A 67 23.42 -0.80 -4.19
CA VAL A 67 24.39 -1.53 -3.35
C VAL A 67 23.76 -2.42 -2.28
N GLY A 68 22.44 -2.52 -2.25
CA GLY A 68 21.71 -3.32 -1.26
C GLY A 68 21.93 -2.81 0.16
N PHE A 69 22.31 -3.70 1.07
CA PHE A 69 22.59 -3.35 2.47
C PHE A 69 23.94 -2.64 2.68
N ASN A 70 24.79 -2.54 1.65
CA ASN A 70 26.12 -1.93 1.75
C ASN A 70 26.12 -0.41 1.42
N GLY A 71 25.00 0.28 1.67
CA GLY A 71 24.85 1.72 1.46
C GLY A 71 25.54 2.58 2.54
N GLY A 72 25.52 3.90 2.35
CA GLY A 72 25.91 4.87 3.39
C GLY A 72 24.84 5.03 4.48
N TYR A 73 25.20 5.71 5.58
CA TYR A 73 24.30 5.91 6.72
C TYR A 73 23.23 6.99 6.45
N TYR A 74 21.99 6.63 6.72
CA TYR A 74 20.86 7.54 6.80
C TYR A 74 20.51 7.81 8.26
N SER A 75 21.05 8.91 8.80
CA SER A 75 20.90 9.30 10.21
C SER A 75 19.94 10.48 10.40
N ILE A 76 19.42 10.62 11.62
CA ILE A 76 18.85 11.88 12.11
C ILE A 76 19.93 12.57 12.94
N ASN A 77 20.17 13.87 12.68
CA ASN A 77 21.15 14.68 13.42
C ASN A 77 22.56 14.06 13.47
N GLU A 78 22.98 13.41 12.37
CA GLU A 78 24.29 12.75 12.27
C GLU A 78 24.52 11.62 13.28
N VAL A 79 23.46 11.13 13.92
CA VAL A 79 23.51 9.98 14.84
C VAL A 79 23.14 8.70 14.09
N PRO A 80 24.11 7.81 13.79
CA PRO A 80 23.81 6.52 13.16
C PRO A 80 23.10 5.58 14.13
N ALA A 81 22.48 4.53 13.58
CA ALA A 81 21.89 3.48 14.41
C ALA A 81 22.98 2.79 15.27
N ALA A 82 22.63 2.45 16.51
CA ALA A 82 23.54 1.71 17.40
C ALA A 82 23.92 0.32 16.83
N ALA A 83 23.03 -0.27 16.04
CA ALA A 83 23.33 -1.47 15.28
C ALA A 83 24.23 -1.10 14.08
N ALA A 84 25.52 -1.44 14.17
CA ALA A 84 26.52 -1.05 13.16
C ALA A 84 26.20 -1.51 11.72
N PHE A 85 25.41 -2.57 11.57
CA PHE A 85 24.96 -3.09 10.27
C PHE A 85 23.73 -2.37 9.70
N SER A 86 23.08 -1.50 10.49
CA SER A 86 21.87 -0.79 10.06
C SER A 86 22.25 0.60 9.58
N HIS A 87 22.24 0.77 8.26
CA HIS A 87 22.55 2.06 7.63
C HIS A 87 21.27 2.82 7.24
N PHE A 88 20.09 2.29 7.58
CA PHE A 88 18.80 2.84 7.17
C PHE A 88 18.28 3.91 8.11
N TYR A 89 17.34 4.70 7.60
CA TYR A 89 16.65 5.71 8.39
C TYR A 89 15.83 5.08 9.53
N THR A 90 15.36 5.91 10.46
CA THR A 90 14.63 5.48 11.67
C THR A 90 13.35 4.68 11.42
N LYS A 91 12.89 4.60 10.17
CA LYS A 91 11.73 3.80 9.75
C LYS A 91 12.11 2.37 9.35
N GLY A 92 13.37 1.97 9.46
CA GLY A 92 13.81 0.60 9.23
C GLY A 92 14.05 0.26 7.75
N PRO A 93 14.61 -0.93 7.48
CA PRO A 93 15.14 -1.27 6.16
C PRO A 93 14.09 -1.80 5.18
N LEU A 94 12.94 -2.28 5.67
CA LEU A 94 12.08 -3.15 4.87
C LEU A 94 11.43 -2.41 3.70
N PHE A 95 10.90 -1.21 3.92
CA PHE A 95 10.31 -0.41 2.83
C PHE A 95 11.33 -0.07 1.73
N PRO A 96 12.50 0.53 2.06
CA PRO A 96 13.55 0.78 1.07
C PRO A 96 14.05 -0.49 0.37
N ALA A 97 14.18 -1.60 1.11
CA ALA A 97 14.65 -2.86 0.54
C ALA A 97 13.68 -3.44 -0.48
N LEU A 98 12.37 -3.42 -0.18
CA LEU A 98 11.34 -3.92 -1.09
C LEU A 98 11.26 -3.07 -2.35
N TYR A 99 11.19 -1.74 -2.20
CA TYR A 99 11.11 -0.83 -3.34
C TYR A 99 12.42 -0.84 -4.15
N GLY A 100 13.58 -0.89 -3.49
CA GLY A 100 14.87 -0.97 -4.17
C GLY A 100 15.07 -2.28 -4.93
N THR A 101 14.57 -3.39 -4.39
CA THR A 101 14.56 -4.69 -5.11
C THR A 101 13.68 -4.63 -6.34
N ALA A 102 12.47 -4.06 -6.24
CA ALA A 102 11.60 -3.87 -7.40
C ALA A 102 12.25 -2.92 -8.43
N ALA A 103 12.88 -1.84 -7.96
CA ALA A 103 13.56 -0.85 -8.79
C ALA A 103 14.78 -1.41 -9.54
N ARG A 104 15.43 -2.47 -9.04
CA ARG A 104 16.47 -3.19 -9.80
C ARG A 104 15.92 -3.83 -11.07
N LEU A 105 14.64 -4.20 -11.08
CA LEU A 105 13.98 -4.87 -12.19
C LEU A 105 13.33 -3.89 -13.16
N THR A 106 12.84 -2.76 -12.66
CA THR A 106 12.04 -1.80 -13.46
C THR A 106 12.76 -0.50 -13.77
N GLY A 107 13.90 -0.24 -13.13
CA GLY A 107 14.52 1.08 -13.07
C GLY A 107 14.00 1.92 -11.89
N TRP A 108 14.67 3.05 -11.63
CA TRP A 108 14.27 4.04 -10.62
C TRP A 108 14.39 5.43 -11.24
N GLN A 109 13.24 6.04 -11.50
CA GLN A 109 13.09 7.42 -11.90
C GLN A 109 12.43 8.20 -10.76
N LEU A 110 12.26 9.51 -10.92
CA LEU A 110 11.67 10.33 -9.87
C LEU A 110 10.24 9.89 -9.54
N ASP A 111 9.46 9.45 -10.52
CA ASP A 111 8.06 9.07 -10.40
C ASP A 111 7.82 7.59 -10.02
N THR A 112 8.86 6.76 -10.07
CA THR A 112 8.73 5.30 -9.92
C THR A 112 8.16 4.91 -8.56
N GLY A 113 8.52 5.62 -7.49
CA GLY A 113 7.97 5.36 -6.15
C GLY A 113 6.47 5.58 -6.06
N VAL A 114 5.93 6.59 -6.76
CA VAL A 114 4.49 6.86 -6.84
C VAL A 114 3.78 5.71 -7.57
N THR A 115 4.38 5.21 -8.65
CA THR A 115 3.84 4.07 -9.39
C THR A 115 3.82 2.81 -8.53
N PHE A 116 4.87 2.56 -7.75
CA PHE A 116 4.89 1.44 -6.80
C PHE A 116 3.82 1.58 -5.72
N ASN A 117 3.60 2.77 -5.16
CA ASN A 117 2.51 3.02 -4.21
C ASN A 117 1.13 2.67 -4.80
N LEU A 118 0.86 3.12 -6.02
CA LEU A 118 -0.38 2.80 -6.73
C LEU A 118 -0.56 1.30 -6.90
N ILE A 119 0.47 0.60 -7.39
CA ILE A 119 0.43 -0.86 -7.58
C ILE A 119 0.17 -1.56 -6.25
N VAL A 120 0.92 -1.22 -5.19
CA VAL A 120 0.81 -1.88 -3.89
C VAL A 120 -0.57 -1.67 -3.26
N VAL A 121 -1.10 -0.45 -3.30
CA VAL A 121 -2.44 -0.15 -2.76
C VAL A 121 -3.53 -0.85 -3.57
N THR A 122 -3.46 -0.81 -4.91
CA THR A 122 -4.43 -1.49 -5.77
C THR A 122 -4.40 -3.01 -5.58
N LEU A 123 -3.21 -3.62 -5.45
CA LEU A 123 -3.08 -5.04 -5.16
C LEU A 123 -3.64 -5.39 -3.77
N ALA A 124 -3.36 -4.60 -2.75
CA ALA A 124 -3.92 -4.80 -1.42
C ALA A 124 -5.46 -4.69 -1.41
N LEU A 125 -6.01 -3.75 -2.17
CA LEU A 125 -7.46 -3.61 -2.34
C LEU A 125 -8.07 -4.79 -3.09
N ALA A 126 -7.41 -5.29 -4.13
CA ALA A 126 -7.82 -6.50 -4.84
C ALA A 126 -7.81 -7.74 -3.93
N ILE A 127 -6.76 -7.89 -3.10
CA ILE A 127 -6.67 -8.95 -2.09
C ILE A 127 -7.80 -8.82 -1.07
N PHE A 128 -8.06 -7.61 -0.58
CA PHE A 128 -9.16 -7.33 0.35
C PHE A 128 -10.52 -7.75 -0.23
N ILE A 129 -10.83 -7.34 -1.46
CA ILE A 129 -12.08 -7.69 -2.14
C ILE A 129 -12.17 -9.21 -2.38
N ALA A 130 -11.08 -9.84 -2.81
CA ALA A 130 -11.05 -11.29 -3.07
C ALA A 130 -11.31 -12.13 -1.82
N ILE A 131 -10.79 -11.68 -0.67
CA ILE A 131 -10.97 -12.36 0.63
C ILE A 131 -12.36 -12.08 1.22
N THR A 132 -12.80 -10.81 1.21
CA THR A 132 -14.04 -10.39 1.89
C THR A 132 -15.30 -10.63 1.06
N ARG A 133 -15.15 -10.76 -0.27
CA ARG A 133 -16.24 -10.97 -1.25
C ARG A 133 -17.44 -10.05 -1.00
N PRO A 134 -17.23 -8.71 -0.99
CA PRO A 134 -18.27 -7.75 -0.68
C PRO A 134 -19.40 -7.84 -1.71
N ASN A 135 -20.63 -7.57 -1.30
CA ASN A 135 -21.78 -7.38 -2.20
C ASN A 135 -21.76 -5.99 -2.87
N HIS A 136 -22.74 -5.70 -3.75
CA HIS A 136 -22.80 -4.43 -4.48
C HIS A 136 -22.78 -3.19 -3.57
N ALA A 137 -23.58 -3.18 -2.51
CA ALA A 137 -23.64 -2.05 -1.58
C ALA A 137 -22.31 -1.86 -0.83
N GLN A 138 -21.68 -2.96 -0.43
CA GLN A 138 -20.38 -2.95 0.24
C GLN A 138 -19.26 -2.49 -0.71
N LEU A 139 -19.30 -2.85 -2.00
CA LEU A 139 -18.35 -2.33 -3.00
C LEU A 139 -18.51 -0.82 -3.19
N ILE A 140 -19.75 -0.32 -3.28
CA ILE A 140 -20.00 1.12 -3.38
C ILE A 140 -19.47 1.84 -2.13
N ALA A 141 -19.79 1.32 -0.94
CA ALA A 141 -19.29 1.88 0.32
C ALA A 141 -17.76 1.85 0.39
N LEU A 142 -17.12 0.75 0.00
CA LEU A 142 -15.67 0.63 -0.05
C LEU A 142 -15.06 1.66 -1.01
N GLY A 143 -15.61 1.79 -2.22
CA GLY A 143 -15.18 2.80 -3.19
C GLY A 143 -15.26 4.21 -2.62
N LEU A 144 -16.39 4.56 -1.99
CA LEU A 144 -16.59 5.85 -1.32
C LEU A 144 -15.58 6.08 -0.20
N VAL A 145 -15.35 5.08 0.66
CA VAL A 145 -14.34 5.16 1.72
C VAL A 145 -12.96 5.40 1.13
N ILE A 146 -12.55 4.65 0.10
CA ILE A 146 -11.23 4.82 -0.52
C ILE A 146 -11.05 6.24 -1.08
N VAL A 147 -12.01 6.76 -1.86
CA VAL A 147 -11.87 8.08 -2.48
C VAL A 147 -12.03 9.25 -1.51
N THR A 148 -12.73 9.06 -0.39
CA THR A 148 -12.92 10.10 0.64
C THR A 148 -11.92 10.00 1.78
N PHE A 149 -11.18 8.90 1.90
CA PHE A 149 -10.15 8.72 2.91
C PHE A 149 -8.88 9.49 2.52
N TRP A 150 -8.92 10.80 2.77
CA TRP A 150 -7.86 11.76 2.49
C TRP A 150 -6.45 11.29 2.88
N PRO A 151 -6.21 10.65 4.04
CA PRO A 151 -4.86 10.20 4.39
C PRO A 151 -4.25 9.23 3.36
N LEU A 152 -5.04 8.33 2.78
CA LEU A 152 -4.57 7.45 1.72
C LEU A 152 -4.39 8.22 0.40
N MET A 153 -5.38 9.02 0.01
CA MET A 153 -5.36 9.75 -1.26
C MET A 153 -4.20 10.75 -1.35
N SER A 154 -3.84 11.39 -0.23
CA SER A 154 -2.73 12.34 -0.16
C SER A 154 -1.36 11.66 -0.07
N THR A 155 -1.27 10.41 0.38
CA THR A 155 0.02 9.71 0.56
C THR A 155 0.42 8.82 -0.61
N ILE A 156 -0.53 8.34 -1.42
CA ILE A 156 -0.23 7.65 -2.68
C ILE A 156 0.70 8.46 -3.60
N PRO A 157 0.45 9.76 -3.87
CA PRO A 157 1.30 10.56 -4.76
C PRO A 157 2.66 10.94 -4.17
N LEU A 158 2.99 10.53 -2.94
CA LEU A 158 4.23 10.90 -2.27
C LEU A 158 5.14 9.68 -2.15
N ILE A 159 6.45 9.84 -2.37
CA ILE A 159 7.42 8.74 -2.19
C ILE A 159 7.73 8.59 -0.70
N MET A 160 6.75 8.07 0.01
CA MET A 160 6.82 7.76 1.43
C MET A 160 6.17 6.41 1.71
N GLN A 161 6.48 5.85 2.88
CA GLN A 161 6.00 4.54 3.28
C GLN A 161 4.51 4.49 3.66
N GLU A 162 3.84 5.63 3.85
CA GLU A 162 2.46 5.75 4.33
C GLU A 162 1.45 4.99 3.45
N ALA A 163 1.60 5.07 2.13
CA ALA A 163 0.76 4.31 1.20
C ALA A 163 0.98 2.80 1.35
N PHE A 164 2.24 2.38 1.52
CA PHE A 164 2.60 1.00 1.81
C PHE A 164 2.01 0.52 3.15
N GLN A 165 2.03 1.34 4.20
CA GLN A 165 1.37 1.03 5.48
C GLN A 165 -0.13 0.85 5.31
N SER A 166 -0.78 1.70 4.53
CA SER A 166 -2.21 1.60 4.26
C SER A 166 -2.56 0.32 3.50
N ALA A 167 -1.69 -0.12 2.58
CA ALA A 167 -1.83 -1.40 1.91
C ALA A 167 -1.72 -2.59 2.88
N LEU A 168 -0.76 -2.55 3.81
CA LEU A 168 -0.67 -3.55 4.89
C LEU A 168 -1.93 -3.55 5.77
N ALA A 169 -2.48 -2.38 6.08
CA ALA A 169 -3.73 -2.23 6.83
C ALA A 169 -4.91 -2.92 6.13
N LEU A 170 -5.05 -2.72 4.81
CA LEU A 170 -6.08 -3.38 3.99
C LEU A 170 -5.92 -4.91 4.06
N ILE A 171 -4.71 -5.42 3.90
CA ILE A 171 -4.45 -6.87 3.96
C ILE A 171 -4.79 -7.42 5.35
N LEU A 172 -4.39 -6.73 6.42
CA LEU A 172 -4.72 -7.13 7.80
C LEU A 172 -6.23 -7.10 8.06
N ALA A 173 -6.92 -6.07 7.60
CA ALA A 173 -8.37 -5.98 7.73
C ALA A 173 -9.06 -7.16 7.02
N ALA A 174 -8.58 -7.56 5.85
CA ALA A 174 -9.10 -8.73 5.13
C ALA A 174 -8.83 -10.05 5.90
N ILE A 175 -7.63 -10.20 6.46
CA ILE A 175 -7.26 -11.34 7.29
C ILE A 175 -8.15 -11.41 8.52
N PHE A 176 -8.31 -10.32 9.27
CA PHE A 176 -9.16 -10.28 10.46
C PHE A 176 -10.63 -10.52 10.13
N TYR A 177 -11.14 -9.94 9.04
CA TYR A 177 -12.48 -10.26 8.56
C TYR A 177 -12.67 -11.76 8.36
N ARG A 178 -11.69 -12.44 7.74
CA ARG A 178 -11.75 -13.88 7.51
C ARG A 178 -11.66 -14.68 8.81
N ILE A 179 -10.85 -14.24 9.77
CA ILE A 179 -10.70 -14.89 11.08
C ILE A 179 -12.01 -14.77 11.87
N LEU A 180 -12.59 -13.57 11.94
CA LEU A 180 -13.80 -13.30 12.72
C LEU A 180 -15.05 -13.99 12.17
N ASN A 181 -15.10 -14.25 10.87
CA ASN A 181 -16.23 -14.93 10.22
C ASN A 181 -16.05 -16.45 10.09
N ARG A 182 -15.04 -17.04 10.72
CA ARG A 182 -14.85 -18.50 10.75
C ARG A 182 -15.56 -19.10 11.96
N ALA A 183 -16.21 -20.25 11.73
CA ALA A 183 -16.74 -21.07 12.81
C ALA A 183 -15.63 -21.90 13.50
N GLU A 184 -14.57 -22.23 12.77
CA GLU A 184 -13.46 -23.07 13.25
C GLU A 184 -12.26 -22.23 13.69
N PRO A 185 -11.50 -22.68 14.69
CA PRO A 185 -10.27 -22.03 15.11
C PRO A 185 -9.23 -22.02 13.99
N LEU A 186 -8.29 -21.08 14.06
CA LEU A 186 -7.19 -21.05 13.11
C LEU A 186 -6.27 -22.26 13.28
N SER A 187 -5.90 -22.87 12.15
CA SER A 187 -4.81 -23.84 12.12
C SER A 187 -3.51 -23.19 12.63
N PRO A 188 -2.61 -23.94 13.29
CA PRO A 188 -1.32 -23.40 13.76
C PRO A 188 -0.49 -22.72 12.66
N ILE A 189 -0.50 -23.25 11.43
CA ILE A 189 0.22 -22.67 10.30
C ILE A 189 -0.34 -21.29 9.93
N ALA A 190 -1.66 -21.15 9.89
CA ALA A 190 -2.30 -19.85 9.63
C ALA A 190 -1.97 -18.84 10.73
N LEU A 191 -1.97 -19.26 12.00
CA LEU A 191 -1.58 -18.40 13.11
C LEU A 191 -0.13 -17.93 12.98
N VAL A 192 0.82 -18.85 12.73
CA VAL A 192 2.23 -18.51 12.50
C VAL A 192 2.39 -17.55 11.31
N THR A 193 1.63 -17.77 10.23
CA THR A 193 1.68 -16.92 9.04
C THR A 193 1.20 -15.50 9.33
N VAL A 194 0.08 -15.34 10.05
CA VAL A 194 -0.46 -14.03 10.43
C VAL A 194 0.48 -13.32 11.40
N THR A 195 1.02 -14.03 12.40
CA THR A 195 2.01 -13.48 13.33
C THR A 195 3.27 -13.04 12.59
N ALA A 196 3.81 -13.86 11.69
CA ALA A 196 4.96 -13.50 10.87
C ALA A 196 4.67 -12.26 10.00
N PHE A 197 3.47 -12.16 9.42
CA PHE A 197 3.07 -10.99 8.66
C PHE A 197 3.03 -9.72 9.52
N ILE A 198 2.45 -9.76 10.72
CA ILE A 198 2.41 -8.60 11.64
C ILE A 198 3.82 -8.22 12.11
N LEU A 199 4.69 -9.21 12.38
CA LEU A 199 6.09 -8.98 12.71
C LEU A 199 6.83 -8.27 11.57
N LEU A 200 6.66 -8.74 10.33
CA LEU A 200 7.25 -8.10 9.16
C LEU A 200 6.70 -6.68 8.95
N ALA A 201 5.40 -6.47 9.10
CA ALA A 201 4.80 -5.13 9.05
C ALA A 201 5.41 -4.20 10.11
N SER A 202 5.66 -4.71 11.31
CA SER A 202 6.31 -3.97 12.40
C SER A 202 7.73 -3.52 12.04
N LEU A 203 8.47 -4.26 11.20
CA LEU A 203 9.80 -3.84 10.72
C LEU A 203 9.77 -2.64 9.78
N VAL A 204 8.59 -2.28 9.26
CA VAL A 204 8.43 -1.16 8.32
C VAL A 204 8.22 0.18 9.04
N ARG A 205 7.57 0.20 10.21
CA ARG A 205 7.30 1.46 10.95
C ARG A 205 7.58 1.37 12.45
N GLY A 206 8.18 0.28 12.90
CA GLY A 206 8.44 -0.02 14.30
C GLY A 206 7.14 -0.32 15.06
N VAL A 207 6.80 0.57 16.00
CA VAL A 207 5.85 0.33 17.09
C VAL A 207 4.39 0.19 16.64
N THR A 208 4.01 0.73 15.48
CA THR A 208 2.60 0.82 15.06
C THR A 208 1.90 -0.54 14.98
N TRP A 209 2.54 -1.53 14.36
CA TRP A 209 1.95 -2.85 14.19
C TRP A 209 2.21 -3.79 15.37
N ALA A 210 3.28 -3.54 16.12
CA ALA A 210 3.64 -4.34 17.28
C ALA A 210 2.56 -4.29 18.38
N MET A 211 1.76 -3.22 18.43
CA MET A 211 0.61 -3.11 19.35
C MET A 211 -0.46 -4.19 19.12
N LEU A 212 -0.52 -4.82 17.94
CA LEU A 212 -1.45 -5.92 17.68
C LEU A 212 -1.09 -7.22 18.42
N PHE A 213 0.07 -7.27 19.08
CA PHE A 213 0.46 -8.36 19.97
C PHE A 213 0.15 -8.08 21.46
N ALA A 214 -0.24 -6.85 21.80
CA ALA A 214 -0.61 -6.46 23.16
C ALA A 214 -2.08 -6.78 23.44
#